data_AF-A0A2E3WES7-F1
#
_entry.id   AF-A0A2E3WES7-F1
#
_cell.length_a   1.000
_cell.length_b   1.000
_cell.length_c   1.000
_cell.angle_alpha   90.00
_cell.angle_beta   90.00
_cell.angle_gamma   90.00
#
_symmetry.space_group_name_H-M   'P 1'
#
loop_
_entity.id
_entity.type
_entity.pdbx_description
1 polymer ?
#
loop_
_entity_poly.entity_id
_entity_poly.type
_entity_poly.pdbx_seq_one_letter_code
_entity_poly.pdbx_strand_id
1 'polypeptide(L)'
;MHEGDISEPREDASSVWQSILNKFSLAQKYTTVRREIKTCDSKVRTVDVTVSANHPDLVWRNACPEVYYRLTIDRKTLEVPPHAAAEMIRYSIRDLTPGQHPYKVEVIDVDGVILSPGYCW
;
A
#
# COMPACT_ATOMS: atom_id res chain seq x y z
N MET A 1 39.20 37.72 55.20
CA MET A 1 39.29 36.27 55.46
C MET A 1 37.94 35.69 55.07
N HIS A 2 37.87 34.90 54.01
CA HIS A 2 36.67 34.15 53.65
C HIS A 2 36.96 32.69 53.90
N GLU A 3 36.20 32.10 54.81
CA GLU A 3 36.24 30.70 55.15
C GLU A 3 35.40 29.97 54.09
N GLY A 4 36.05 29.10 53.32
CA GLY A 4 35.39 28.26 52.32
C GLY A 4 35.17 26.88 52.91
N ASP A 5 33.92 26.48 53.06
CA ASP A 5 33.54 25.12 53.48
C ASP A 5 33.44 24.23 52.24
N ILE A 6 34.18 23.12 52.24
CA ILE A 6 34.14 22.10 51.18
C ILE A 6 33.55 20.84 51.82
N SER A 7 32.29 20.58 51.49
CA SER A 7 31.61 19.36 51.91
C SER A 7 31.96 18.17 50.99
N GLU A 8 31.83 16.95 51.51
CA GLU A 8 32.01 15.72 50.76
C GLU A 8 31.04 15.60 49.56
N PRO A 9 31.41 14.87 48.49
CA PRO A 9 30.55 14.70 47.33
C PRO A 9 29.25 14.00 47.74
N ARG A 10 28.13 14.72 47.63
CA ARG A 10 26.81 14.12 47.80
C ARG A 10 26.50 13.31 46.54
N GLU A 11 26.33 12.00 46.68
CA GLU A 11 25.96 11.13 45.57
C GLU A 11 24.51 11.40 45.11
N ASP A 12 24.33 12.40 44.25
CA ASP A 12 23.11 12.59 43.47
C ASP A 12 23.20 11.84 42.13
N ALA A 13 23.67 10.59 42.16
CA ALA A 13 23.75 9.74 40.97
C ALA A 13 22.35 9.35 40.43
N SER A 14 21.30 9.52 41.23
CA SER A 14 19.93 9.14 40.84
C SER A 14 19.27 10.15 39.88
N SER A 15 19.66 11.42 39.86
CA SER A 15 18.95 12.45 39.06
C SER A 15 19.49 12.58 37.62
N VAL A 16 20.79 12.38 37.42
CA VAL A 16 21.45 12.51 36.11
C VAL A 16 21.11 11.33 35.22
N TRP A 17 21.18 10.10 35.75
CA TRP A 17 20.80 8.89 35.00
C TRP A 17 19.32 8.88 34.62
N GLN A 18 18.43 9.33 35.52
CA GLN A 18 17.00 9.53 35.20
C GLN A 18 16.80 10.56 34.09
N SER A 19 17.54 11.67 34.11
CA SER A 19 17.47 12.71 33.07
C SER A 19 17.98 12.21 31.71
N ILE A 20 19.03 11.37 31.70
CA ILE A 20 19.55 10.71 30.49
C ILE A 20 18.53 9.70 29.95
N LEU A 21 17.96 8.85 30.81
CA LEU A 21 16.93 7.87 30.43
C LEU A 21 15.68 8.56 29.84
N ASN A 22 15.26 9.68 30.43
CA ASN A 22 14.08 10.41 29.96
C ASN A 22 14.33 11.10 28.59
N LYS A 23 15.55 11.59 28.34
CA LYS A 23 15.93 12.11 27.02
C LYS A 23 16.08 11.00 25.97
N PHE A 24 16.56 9.82 26.38
CA PHE A 24 16.68 8.66 25.50
C PHE A 24 15.30 8.12 25.11
N SER A 25 14.35 8.06 26.05
CA SER A 25 12.97 7.65 25.79
C SER A 25 12.22 8.64 24.87
N LEU A 26 12.53 9.93 24.98
CA LEU A 26 12.03 10.96 24.07
C LEU A 26 12.64 10.85 22.67
N ALA A 27 13.95 10.56 22.55
CA ALA A 27 14.61 10.41 21.26
C ALA A 27 14.10 9.20 20.47
N GLN A 28 13.71 8.11 21.16
CA GLN A 28 13.13 6.92 20.53
C GLN A 28 11.67 7.10 20.07
N LYS A 29 10.93 8.08 20.60
CA LYS A 29 9.56 8.40 20.14
C LYS A 29 9.52 8.92 18.70
N TYR A 30 10.62 9.47 18.19
CA TYR A 30 10.69 10.08 16.85
C TYR A 30 11.32 9.16 15.80
N THR A 31 11.80 7.97 16.17
CA THR A 31 12.44 7.03 15.23
C THR A 31 11.50 5.97 14.68
N THR A 32 10.20 6.02 15.00
CA THR A 32 9.24 5.15 14.31
C THR A 32 9.07 5.64 12.89
N VAL A 33 9.84 5.08 11.98
CA VAL A 33 9.57 5.13 10.56
C VAL A 33 8.15 4.59 10.38
N ARG A 34 7.19 5.49 10.16
CA ARG A 34 5.89 5.13 9.60
C ARG A 34 6.20 4.53 8.24
N ARG A 35 6.31 3.21 8.15
CA ARG A 35 6.13 2.54 6.88
C ARG A 35 4.76 3.01 6.40
N GLU A 36 4.72 3.68 5.26
CA GLU A 36 3.46 3.93 4.58
C GLU A 36 2.81 2.56 4.41
N ILE A 37 1.74 2.30 5.16
CA ILE A 37 0.85 1.20 4.84
C ILE A 37 0.38 1.58 3.43
N LYS A 38 0.83 0.85 2.41
CA LYS A 38 0.31 1.02 1.06
C LYS A 38 -1.19 0.78 1.19
N THR A 39 -1.95 1.86 1.25
CA THR A 39 -3.41 1.79 1.33
C THR A 39 -3.86 1.12 0.05
N CYS A 40 -4.29 -0.13 0.19
CA CYS A 40 -4.95 -0.87 -0.85
C CYS A 40 -6.16 -0.06 -1.32
N ASP A 41 -6.13 0.42 -2.56
CA ASP A 41 -7.27 1.06 -3.20
C ASP A 41 -8.02 -0.01 -3.97
N SER A 42 -9.00 -0.64 -3.33
CA SER A 42 -9.85 -1.66 -3.95
C SER A 42 -10.66 -1.14 -5.14
N LYS A 43 -10.67 0.18 -5.38
CA LYS A 43 -11.36 0.79 -6.50
C LYS A 43 -10.50 0.80 -7.76
N VAL A 44 -10.66 -0.22 -8.58
CA VAL A 44 -10.17 -0.18 -9.97
C VAL A 44 -11.07 0.75 -10.78
N ARG A 45 -10.54 1.93 -11.15
CA ARG A 45 -11.21 2.85 -12.08
C ARG A 45 -10.78 2.51 -13.49
N THR A 46 -11.68 1.93 -14.25
CA THR A 46 -11.53 1.75 -15.70
C THR A 46 -12.03 3.00 -16.43
N VAL A 47 -11.35 3.39 -17.50
CA VAL A 47 -11.75 4.48 -18.41
C VAL A 47 -12.12 3.89 -19.76
N ASP A 48 -12.84 4.60 -20.61
CA ASP A 48 -13.03 4.14 -21.99
C ASP A 48 -11.69 4.10 -22.71
N VAL A 49 -11.25 2.91 -23.14
CA VAL A 49 -9.97 2.69 -23.81
C VAL A 49 -10.21 2.19 -25.22
N THR A 50 -9.49 2.77 -26.18
CA THR A 50 -9.42 2.24 -27.54
C THR A 50 -8.18 1.35 -27.65
N VAL A 51 -8.39 0.09 -28.01
CA VAL A 51 -7.31 -0.88 -28.27
C VAL A 51 -7.24 -1.19 -29.76
N SER A 52 -6.06 -1.55 -30.25
CA SER A 52 -5.82 -1.92 -31.65
C SER A 52 -4.80 -3.04 -31.75
N ALA A 53 -4.65 -3.65 -32.93
CA ALA A 53 -3.66 -4.71 -33.13
C ALA A 53 -2.21 -4.26 -32.79
N ASN A 54 -1.90 -2.98 -33.00
CA ASN A 54 -0.58 -2.41 -32.67
C ASN A 54 -0.45 -2.03 -31.18
N HIS A 55 -1.58 -1.87 -30.49
CA HIS A 55 -1.66 -1.52 -29.07
C HIS A 55 -2.79 -2.31 -28.39
N PRO A 56 -2.60 -3.62 -28.15
CA PRO A 56 -3.64 -4.50 -27.61
C PRO A 56 -3.72 -4.46 -26.07
N ASP A 57 -2.87 -3.67 -25.42
CA ASP A 57 -2.69 -3.71 -23.98
C ASP A 57 -3.75 -2.89 -23.25
N LEU A 58 -4.60 -3.58 -22.49
CA LEU A 58 -5.46 -2.98 -21.48
C LEU A 58 -4.66 -2.86 -20.18
N VAL A 59 -4.70 -1.69 -19.56
CA VAL A 59 -3.92 -1.43 -18.34
C VAL A 59 -4.82 -0.81 -17.28
N TRP A 60 -4.73 -1.33 -16.05
CA TRP A 60 -5.40 -0.76 -14.88
C TRP A 60 -4.48 -0.78 -13.66
N ARG A 61 -4.82 0.02 -12.64
CA ARG A 61 -4.02 0.11 -11.41
C ARG A 61 -4.18 -1.16 -10.58
N ASN A 62 -3.08 -1.64 -10.01
CA ASN A 62 -3.11 -2.73 -9.04
C ASN A 62 -3.70 -2.24 -7.70
N ALA A 63 -4.80 -2.85 -7.26
CA ALA A 63 -5.48 -2.56 -6.01
C ALA A 63 -4.66 -3.06 -4.80
N CYS A 64 -4.20 -4.31 -4.84
CA CYS A 64 -3.39 -4.94 -3.80
C CYS A 64 -2.44 -6.00 -4.38
N PRO A 65 -1.34 -6.34 -3.69
CA PRO A 65 -0.42 -7.39 -4.13
C PRO A 65 -1.05 -8.79 -4.25
N GLU A 66 -2.01 -9.11 -3.37
CA GLU A 66 -2.52 -10.46 -3.15
C GLU A 66 -3.87 -10.74 -3.84
N VAL A 67 -4.43 -9.75 -4.55
CA VAL A 67 -5.78 -9.88 -5.12
C VAL A 67 -5.74 -10.36 -6.58
N TYR A 68 -6.75 -11.14 -6.93
CA TYR A 68 -7.02 -11.62 -8.28
C TYR A 68 -7.91 -10.62 -9.01
N TYR A 69 -7.87 -10.64 -10.34
CA TYR A 69 -8.78 -9.83 -11.15
C TYR A 69 -9.59 -10.71 -12.09
N ARG A 70 -10.86 -10.34 -12.28
CA ARG A 70 -11.74 -10.94 -13.26
C ARG A 70 -12.13 -9.89 -14.28
N LEU A 71 -11.60 -10.05 -15.49
CA LEU A 71 -11.87 -9.20 -16.63
C LEU A 71 -12.99 -9.85 -17.46
N THR A 72 -14.12 -9.18 -17.55
CA THR A 72 -15.23 -9.60 -18.41
C THR A 72 -15.31 -8.64 -19.58
N ILE A 73 -15.17 -9.14 -20.82
CA ILE A 73 -15.38 -8.38 -22.06
C ILE A 73 -16.54 -9.03 -22.81
N ASP A 74 -17.57 -8.24 -23.12
CA ASP A 74 -18.87 -8.71 -23.64
C ASP A 74 -19.52 -9.78 -22.75
N ARG A 75 -19.22 -11.06 -23.03
CA ARG A 75 -19.71 -12.26 -22.33
C ARG A 75 -18.59 -13.24 -22.00
N LYS A 76 -17.34 -12.89 -22.30
CA LYS A 76 -16.16 -13.71 -22.02
C LYS A 76 -15.53 -13.23 -20.73
N THR A 77 -15.35 -14.15 -19.80
CA THR A 77 -14.73 -13.91 -18.50
C THR A 77 -13.33 -14.49 -18.51
N LEU A 78 -12.36 -13.67 -18.09
CA LEU A 78 -10.94 -13.99 -18.07
C LEU A 78 -10.42 -13.71 -16.66
N GLU A 79 -9.72 -14.68 -16.09
CA GLU A 79 -9.05 -14.52 -14.80
C GLU A 79 -7.62 -14.04 -15.02
N VAL A 80 -7.24 -13.01 -14.29
CA VAL A 80 -5.91 -12.41 -14.34
C VAL A 80 -5.26 -12.60 -12.96
N PRO A 81 -4.10 -13.26 -12.89
CA PRO A 81 -3.46 -13.59 -11.62
C PRO A 81 -2.94 -12.34 -10.88
N PRO A 82 -2.70 -12.47 -9.56
CA PRO A 82 -2.12 -11.40 -8.76
C PRO A 82 -0.71 -11.10 -9.23
N HIS A 83 -0.34 -9.83 -9.20
CA HIS A 83 1.02 -9.38 -9.47
C HIS A 83 1.55 -8.58 -8.29
N ALA A 84 2.16 -9.27 -7.32
CA ALA A 84 2.55 -8.69 -6.04
C ALA A 84 3.49 -7.47 -6.13
N ALA A 85 4.34 -7.42 -7.16
CA ALA A 85 5.32 -6.36 -7.34
C ALA A 85 4.92 -5.29 -8.36
N ALA A 86 3.81 -5.46 -9.09
CA ALA A 86 3.43 -4.56 -10.18
C ALA A 86 2.52 -3.42 -9.66
N GLU A 87 2.82 -2.18 -10.06
CA GLU A 87 1.92 -1.04 -9.78
C GLU A 87 0.70 -1.04 -10.71
N MET A 88 0.88 -1.51 -11.95
CA MET A 88 -0.14 -1.57 -12.98
C MET A 88 -0.26 -3.01 -13.49
N ILE A 89 -1.49 -3.47 -13.65
CA ILE A 89 -1.79 -4.73 -14.31
C ILE A 89 -1.95 -4.46 -15.79
N ARG A 90 -1.26 -5.24 -16.62
CA ARG A 90 -1.33 -5.17 -18.08
C ARG A 90 -1.88 -6.48 -18.62
N TYR A 91 -2.92 -6.41 -19.43
CA TYR A 91 -3.53 -7.54 -20.09
C TYR A 91 -3.60 -7.29 -21.60
N SER A 92 -2.91 -8.11 -22.38
CA SER A 92 -2.93 -8.00 -23.85
C SER A 92 -4.14 -8.73 -24.40
N ILE A 93 -5.05 -7.96 -24.98
CA ILE A 93 -6.29 -8.49 -25.53
C ILE A 93 -6.03 -9.07 -26.93
N ARG A 94 -6.57 -10.26 -27.19
CA ARG A 94 -6.46 -10.93 -28.50
C ARG A 94 -7.85 -11.22 -29.06
N ASP A 95 -7.94 -11.24 -30.39
CA ASP A 95 -9.12 -11.72 -31.13
C ASP A 95 -10.43 -11.01 -30.79
N LEU A 96 -10.41 -9.67 -30.75
CA LEU A 96 -11.63 -8.86 -30.71
C LEU A 96 -12.06 -8.39 -32.09
N THR A 97 -13.37 -8.43 -32.32
CA THR A 97 -13.97 -7.84 -33.51
C THR A 97 -13.87 -6.32 -33.46
N PRO A 98 -13.74 -5.63 -34.60
CA PRO A 98 -13.83 -4.18 -34.62
C PRO A 98 -15.20 -3.70 -34.13
N GLY A 99 -15.23 -2.82 -33.14
CA GLY A 99 -16.48 -2.30 -32.58
C GLY A 99 -16.33 -1.75 -31.16
N GLN A 100 -17.46 -1.42 -30.55
CA GLN A 100 -17.54 -1.09 -29.14
C GLN A 100 -17.87 -2.34 -28.33
N HIS A 101 -17.07 -2.60 -27.31
CA HIS A 101 -17.18 -3.78 -26.47
C HIS A 101 -17.27 -3.36 -25.00
N PRO A 102 -18.41 -3.56 -24.32
CA PRO A 102 -18.47 -3.31 -22.89
C PRO A 102 -17.53 -4.24 -22.15
N TYR A 103 -16.79 -3.70 -21.19
CA TYR A 103 -15.93 -4.48 -20.33
C TYR A 103 -16.05 -4.07 -18.86
N LYS A 104 -15.70 -4.99 -17.97
CA LYS A 104 -15.70 -4.81 -16.53
C LYS A 104 -14.49 -5.49 -15.93
N VAL A 105 -13.85 -4.84 -14.96
CA VAL A 105 -12.81 -5.44 -14.11
C VAL A 105 -13.36 -5.56 -12.71
N GLU A 106 -13.34 -6.77 -12.17
CA GLU A 106 -13.70 -7.07 -10.79
C GLU A 106 -12.45 -7.48 -10.02
N VAL A 107 -12.32 -7.00 -8.79
CA VAL A 107 -11.23 -7.37 -7.88
C VAL A 107 -11.74 -8.48 -6.98
N ILE A 108 -10.97 -9.55 -6.86
CA ILE A 108 -11.32 -10.74 -6.09
C ILE A 108 -10.24 -10.93 -5.03
N ASP A 109 -10.65 -11.02 -3.76
CA ASP A 109 -9.74 -11.29 -2.64
C ASP A 109 -9.24 -12.75 -2.65
N VAL A 110 -8.24 -13.06 -1.83
CA VAL A 110 -7.68 -14.42 -1.64
C VAL A 110 -8.76 -15.42 -1.25
N ASP A 111 -9.78 -14.97 -0.52
CA ASP A 111 -10.94 -15.77 -0.10
C ASP A 111 -12.04 -15.90 -1.19
N GLY A 112 -11.79 -15.38 -2.40
CA GLY A 112 -12.75 -15.44 -3.51
C GLY A 112 -13.88 -14.41 -3.43
N VAL A 113 -13.82 -13.47 -2.48
CA VAL A 113 -14.82 -12.42 -2.30
C VAL A 113 -14.60 -11.30 -3.32
N ILE A 114 -15.64 -10.92 -4.06
CA ILE A 114 -15.59 -9.78 -4.98
C ILE A 114 -15.58 -8.49 -4.17
N LEU A 115 -14.46 -7.77 -4.21
CA LEU A 115 -14.28 -6.50 -3.51
C LEU A 115 -15.02 -5.40 -4.30
N SER A 116 -16.15 -4.97 -3.73
CA SER A 116 -16.89 -3.80 -4.20
C SER A 116 -16.31 -2.54 -3.55
N PRO A 117 -16.34 -1.37 -4.21
CA PRO A 117 -15.76 -0.16 -3.66
C PRO A 117 -16.51 0.22 -2.36
N GLY A 118 -15.86 0.02 -1.21
CA GLY A 118 -16.43 0.36 0.10
C GLY A 118 -15.88 -0.41 1.31
N TYR A 119 -15.23 -1.57 1.11
CA TYR A 119 -14.75 -2.37 2.24
C TYR A 119 -13.29 -2.81 2.04
N CYS A 120 -12.37 -2.01 2.58
CA CYS A 120 -11.10 -2.52 3.10
C CYS A 120 -11.15 -2.25 4.60
N TRP A 121 -11.14 -3.31 5.41
CA TRP A 121 -11.06 -3.25 6.88
C TRP A 121 -9.61 -3.12 7.31
#